data_AF-G0NM05-F1
#
_entry.id   AF-G0NM05-F1
#
_cell.length_a   1.000
_cell.length_b   1.000
_cell.length_c   1.000
_cell.angle_alpha   90.00
_cell.angle_beta   90.00
_cell.angle_gamma   90.00
#
_symmetry.space_group_name_H-M   'P 1'
#
loop_
_entity.id
_entity.type
_entity.pdbx_description
1 polymer ?
#
loop_
_entity_poly.entity_id
_entity_poly.type
_entity_poly.pdbx_seq_one_letter_code
_entity_poly.pdbx_strand_id
1 'polypeptide(L)'
;MRPAHECYIQLSFLTFTNQTVAEPIGRVPYNRKLYEAMNSFMKFLFRGRRPTFQLRCLNVFPTHIIRLPEGVKFNIRELKTCGRVPAVLKIMSSVLNESCFPIKHINQHYLDDLDDPFVKDAEELTFTRLAKSANLFEILQNLPFLKVNFLSRYRKYDTEELITFIKNILENDDTVVAPNGQFKAMQISYRTYIEKMGPESVEAAYVLKIEVV
;
A
#
# COMPACT_ATOMS: atom_id res chain seq x y z
N MET A 1 -33.39 -36.54 -12.67
CA MET A 1 -33.45 -35.24 -11.99
C MET A 1 -32.03 -34.72 -11.84
N ARG A 2 -31.70 -33.52 -12.36
CA ARG A 2 -30.44 -32.85 -11.99
C ARG A 2 -30.63 -32.25 -10.59
N PRO A 3 -29.64 -32.30 -9.70
CA PRO A 3 -29.77 -31.66 -8.39
C PRO A 3 -29.99 -30.15 -8.57
N ALA A 4 -30.88 -29.58 -7.76
CA ALA A 4 -31.07 -28.14 -7.70
C ALA A 4 -29.72 -27.50 -7.38
N HIS A 5 -29.26 -26.58 -8.23
CA HIS A 5 -28.00 -25.89 -7.97
C HIS A 5 -28.23 -24.96 -6.78
N GLU A 6 -27.59 -25.24 -5.65
CA GLU A 6 -27.60 -24.35 -4.49
C GLU A 6 -26.72 -23.13 -4.78
N CYS A 7 -27.34 -21.99 -5.04
CA CYS A 7 -26.64 -20.72 -5.18
C CYS A 7 -26.38 -20.09 -3.81
N TYR A 8 -25.14 -19.69 -3.54
CA TYR A 8 -24.75 -19.01 -2.31
C TYR A 8 -23.74 -17.88 -2.56
N ILE A 9 -23.69 -16.93 -1.65
CA ILE A 9 -22.60 -15.94 -1.54
C ILE A 9 -21.63 -16.45 -0.49
N GLN A 10 -20.34 -16.51 -0.84
CA GLN A 10 -19.29 -17.03 0.04
C GLN A 10 -18.30 -15.92 0.41
N LEU A 11 -17.95 -15.87 1.69
CA LEU A 11 -16.79 -15.15 2.19
C LEU A 11 -15.63 -16.14 2.30
N SER A 12 -14.46 -15.80 1.75
CA SER A 12 -13.28 -16.65 1.73
C SER A 12 -12.01 -15.86 2.00
N PHE A 13 -10.99 -16.54 2.51
CA PHE A 13 -9.62 -16.01 2.48
C PHE A 13 -9.03 -16.21 1.08
N LEU A 14 -8.37 -15.17 0.58
CA LEU A 14 -7.52 -15.25 -0.61
C LEU A 14 -6.06 -15.26 -0.15
N THR A 15 -5.28 -16.22 -0.62
CA THR A 15 -3.83 -16.15 -0.49
C THR A 15 -3.26 -15.31 -1.63
N PHE A 16 -2.48 -14.28 -1.26
CA PHE A 16 -1.89 -13.33 -2.21
C PHE A 16 -0.96 -13.98 -3.24
N THR A 17 -0.43 -15.18 -2.96
CA THR A 17 0.53 -15.85 -3.83
C THR A 17 -0.08 -16.38 -5.12
N ASN A 18 -1.35 -16.81 -5.11
CA ASN A 18 -1.96 -17.48 -6.26
C ASN A 18 -3.42 -17.05 -6.54
N GLN A 19 -3.97 -16.07 -5.79
CA GLN A 19 -5.41 -15.71 -5.81
C GLN A 19 -6.35 -16.91 -5.66
N THR A 20 -5.84 -18.02 -5.13
CA THR A 20 -6.61 -19.23 -4.92
C THR A 20 -7.43 -19.01 -3.65
N VAL A 21 -8.71 -19.35 -3.73
CA VAL A 21 -9.58 -19.39 -2.55
C VAL A 21 -8.98 -20.41 -1.59
N ALA A 22 -8.39 -19.93 -0.50
CA ALA A 22 -7.69 -20.77 0.45
C ALA A 22 -8.72 -21.58 1.25
N GLU A 23 -9.62 -20.88 1.95
CA GLU A 23 -10.66 -21.52 2.75
C GLU A 23 -11.94 -20.66 2.82
N PRO A 24 -13.13 -21.26 2.74
CA PRO A 24 -14.39 -20.57 3.00
C PRO A 24 -14.54 -20.24 4.50
N ILE A 25 -14.80 -18.97 4.79
CA ILE A 25 -15.09 -18.47 6.14
C ILE A 25 -16.57 -18.65 6.47
N GLY A 26 -17.44 -18.46 5.47
CA GLY A 26 -18.87 -18.58 5.64
C GLY A 26 -19.64 -18.47 4.33
N ARG A 27 -20.86 -19.01 4.32
CA ARG A 27 -21.79 -18.96 3.19
C ARG A 27 -23.12 -18.40 3.65
N VAL A 28 -23.77 -17.64 2.77
CA VAL A 28 -25.17 -17.25 2.92
C VAL A 28 -25.93 -17.65 1.66
N PRO A 29 -27.17 -18.15 1.76
CA PRO A 29 -27.97 -18.48 0.58
C PRO A 29 -28.12 -17.27 -0.34
N TYR A 30 -28.16 -17.49 -1.67
CA TYR A 30 -28.38 -16.43 -2.67
C TYR A 30 -29.87 -16.03 -2.74
N ASN A 31 -30.46 -15.71 -1.59
CA ASN A 31 -31.84 -15.23 -1.47
C ASN A 31 -31.92 -13.79 -0.94
N ARG A 32 -30.77 -13.09 -0.90
CA ARG A 32 -30.62 -11.72 -0.41
C ARG A 32 -29.83 -10.89 -1.40
N LYS A 33 -30.01 -9.57 -1.36
CA LYS A 33 -29.21 -8.66 -2.20
C LYS A 33 -27.76 -8.70 -1.74
N LEU A 34 -26.81 -8.53 -2.67
CA LEU A 34 -25.36 -8.61 -2.38
C LEU A 34 -24.95 -7.72 -1.19
N TYR A 35 -25.50 -6.51 -1.09
CA TYR A 35 -25.19 -5.61 0.03
C TYR A 35 -25.65 -6.13 1.40
N GLU A 36 -26.73 -6.91 1.45
CA GLU A 36 -27.26 -7.50 2.69
C GLU A 36 -26.37 -8.66 3.14
N ALA A 37 -25.92 -9.48 2.19
CA ALA A 37 -24.93 -10.53 2.43
C ALA A 37 -23.60 -9.94 2.91
N MET A 38 -23.09 -8.92 2.23
CA MET A 38 -21.88 -8.20 2.64
C MET A 38 -22.04 -7.60 4.04
N ASN A 39 -23.16 -6.94 4.34
CA ASN A 39 -23.41 -6.40 5.67
C ASN A 39 -23.44 -7.51 6.75
N SER A 40 -24.03 -8.67 6.44
CA SER A 40 -24.03 -9.82 7.35
C SER A 40 -22.62 -10.34 7.63
N PHE A 41 -21.79 -10.44 6.59
CA PHE A 41 -20.39 -10.85 6.74
C PHE A 41 -19.57 -9.83 7.52
N MET A 42 -19.74 -8.53 7.24
CA MET A 42 -19.03 -7.47 7.95
C MET A 42 -19.45 -7.42 9.42
N LYS A 43 -20.74 -7.58 9.72
CA LYS A 43 -21.20 -7.77 11.11
C LYS A 43 -20.55 -9.00 11.73
N PHE A 44 -20.54 -10.15 11.07
CA PHE A 44 -19.88 -11.36 11.60
C PHE A 44 -18.38 -11.13 11.87
N LEU A 45 -17.67 -10.45 10.97
CA LEU A 45 -16.25 -10.14 11.12
C LEU A 45 -16.01 -9.12 12.24
N PHE A 46 -16.83 -8.09 12.44
CA PHE A 46 -16.51 -7.03 13.39
C PHE A 46 -17.29 -7.12 14.71
N ARG A 47 -18.29 -8.00 14.82
CA ARG A 47 -19.13 -8.14 16.02
C ARG A 47 -18.32 -8.60 17.23
N GLY A 48 -18.57 -7.96 18.38
CA GLY A 48 -17.98 -8.32 19.68
C GLY A 48 -16.48 -8.03 19.80
N ARG A 49 -15.88 -7.38 18.79
CA ARG A 49 -14.48 -6.99 18.81
C ARG A 49 -14.32 -5.56 19.32
N ARG A 50 -13.09 -5.21 19.69
CA ARG A 50 -12.74 -3.87 20.18
C ARG A 50 -13.19 -2.80 19.18
N PRO A 51 -13.60 -1.61 19.64
CA PRO A 51 -14.02 -0.52 18.76
C PRO A 51 -12.90 -0.05 17.82
N THR A 52 -11.64 -0.26 18.20
CA THR A 52 -10.46 0.04 17.37
C THR A 52 -9.67 -1.21 17.02
N PHE A 53 -9.39 -1.38 15.73
CA PHE A 53 -8.60 -2.48 15.16
C PHE A 53 -7.19 -2.01 14.84
N GLN A 54 -6.20 -2.77 15.29
CA GLN A 54 -4.80 -2.52 14.96
C GLN A 54 -4.47 -3.24 13.65
N LEU A 55 -4.15 -2.47 12.61
CA LEU A 55 -3.76 -2.99 11.31
C LEU A 55 -2.36 -2.51 10.96
N ARG A 56 -1.51 -3.43 10.49
CA ARG A 56 -0.19 -3.04 9.98
C ARG A 56 -0.33 -2.18 8.73
N CYS A 57 -1.17 -2.62 7.79
CA CYS A 57 -1.38 -1.99 6.50
C CYS A 57 -2.86 -2.00 6.16
N LEU A 58 -3.38 -0.86 5.71
CA LEU A 58 -4.70 -0.73 5.15
C LEU A 58 -4.57 -0.41 3.66
N ASN A 59 -5.08 -1.31 2.81
CA ASN A 59 -5.02 -1.16 1.36
C ASN A 59 -6.37 -0.72 0.81
N VAL A 60 -6.44 0.49 0.26
CA VAL A 60 -7.67 1.13 -0.22
C VAL A 60 -7.58 1.33 -1.73
N PHE A 61 -8.42 0.58 -2.46
CA PHE A 61 -8.61 0.74 -3.89
C PHE A 61 -9.95 1.44 -4.18
N PRO A 62 -9.98 2.46 -5.04
CA PRO A 62 -11.20 3.24 -5.34
C PRO A 62 -12.28 2.46 -6.10
N THR A 63 -12.02 1.21 -6.48
CA THR A 63 -12.92 0.39 -7.30
C THR A 63 -13.95 -0.41 -6.50
N HIS A 64 -13.90 -0.39 -5.17
CA HIS A 64 -14.74 -1.24 -4.33
C HIS A 64 -15.50 -0.44 -3.26
N ILE A 65 -16.78 -0.77 -3.06
CA ILE A 65 -17.59 -0.23 -1.95
C ILE A 65 -17.46 -1.17 -0.76
N ILE A 66 -16.84 -0.70 0.32
CA ILE A 66 -16.76 -1.42 1.58
C ILE A 66 -17.74 -0.78 2.57
N ARG A 67 -18.67 -1.58 3.11
CA ARG A 67 -19.60 -1.14 4.16
C ARG A 67 -19.12 -1.67 5.49
N LEU A 68 -18.72 -0.77 6.39
CA LEU A 68 -18.26 -1.11 7.73
C LEU A 68 -19.39 -0.93 8.74
N PRO A 69 -19.48 -1.78 9.77
CA PRO A 69 -20.38 -1.54 10.88
C PRO A 69 -20.07 -0.20 11.57
N GLU A 70 -21.11 0.40 12.13
CA GLU A 70 -20.98 1.65 12.87
C GLU A 70 -20.02 1.51 14.05
N GLY A 71 -19.22 2.56 14.30
CA GLY A 71 -18.24 2.60 15.38
C GLY A 71 -16.93 1.87 15.10
N VAL A 72 -16.78 1.18 13.96
CA VAL A 72 -15.49 0.57 13.59
C VAL A 72 -14.46 1.65 13.30
N LYS A 73 -13.34 1.58 14.03
CA LYS A 73 -12.16 2.42 13.81
C LYS A 73 -10.93 1.56 13.52
N PHE A 74 -10.05 2.04 12.66
CA PHE A 74 -8.75 1.42 12.38
C PHE A 74 -7.63 2.31 12.87
N ASN A 75 -6.70 1.72 13.61
CA ASN A 75 -5.39 2.30 13.85
C ASN A 75 -4.41 1.62 12.89
N ILE A 76 -3.83 2.40 11.99
CA ILE A 76 -3.00 1.90 10.90
C ILE A 76 -1.57 2.42 11.02
N ARG A 77 -0.60 1.64 10.56
CA ARG A 77 0.78 2.11 10.39
C ARG A 77 1.08 2.49 8.94
N GLU A 78 0.54 1.71 8.00
CA GLU A 78 0.71 1.91 6.56
C GLU A 78 -0.65 2.14 5.87
N LEU A 79 -0.71 3.17 5.03
CA LEU A 79 -1.77 3.33 4.04
C LEU A 79 -1.23 2.97 2.66
N LYS A 80 -1.81 1.95 2.04
CA LYS A 80 -1.56 1.62 0.63
C LYS A 80 -2.74 2.05 -0.23
N THR A 81 -2.50 2.82 -1.28
CA THR A 81 -3.58 3.26 -2.17
C THR A 81 -3.14 3.55 -3.61
N CYS A 82 -4.08 3.39 -4.54
CA CYS A 82 -3.92 3.85 -5.92
C CYS A 82 -4.51 5.26 -6.17
N GLY A 83 -5.21 5.83 -5.18
CA GLY A 83 -5.74 7.19 -5.26
C GLY A 83 -4.77 8.23 -4.67
N ARG A 84 -5.13 9.51 -4.77
CA ARG A 84 -4.41 10.59 -4.07
C ARG A 84 -4.61 10.44 -2.57
N VAL A 85 -3.52 10.41 -1.82
CA VAL A 85 -3.51 10.19 -0.36
C VAL A 85 -4.44 11.15 0.39
N PRO A 86 -4.45 12.47 0.12
CA PRO A 86 -5.31 13.40 0.85
C PRO A 86 -6.80 13.12 0.61
N ALA A 87 -7.17 12.76 -0.62
CA ALA A 87 -8.54 12.43 -0.97
C ALA A 87 -9.01 11.13 -0.27
N VAL A 88 -8.15 10.11 -0.26
CA VAL A 88 -8.42 8.82 0.40
C VAL A 88 -8.58 9.02 1.91
N LEU A 89 -7.68 9.76 2.55
CA LEU A 89 -7.75 10.01 3.99
C LEU A 89 -8.95 10.85 4.38
N LYS A 90 -9.34 11.83 3.56
CA LYS A 90 -10.58 12.59 3.79
C LYS A 90 -11.80 11.68 3.81
N ILE A 91 -11.90 10.75 2.85
CA ILE A 91 -13.00 9.76 2.77
C ILE A 91 -12.95 8.80 3.96
N MET A 92 -11.75 8.38 4.38
CA MET A 92 -11.54 7.39 5.43
C MET A 92 -11.54 7.98 6.86
N SER A 93 -11.60 9.30 7.01
CA SER A 93 -11.55 10.00 8.30
C SER A 93 -12.55 9.46 9.33
N SER A 94 -13.75 9.06 8.91
CA SER A 94 -14.78 8.52 9.79
C SER A 94 -14.46 7.12 10.33
N VAL A 95 -13.56 6.37 9.68
CA VAL A 95 -13.19 4.99 10.05
C VAL A 95 -11.75 4.85 10.50
N LEU A 96 -10.94 5.91 10.43
CA LEU A 96 -9.61 5.95 11.03
C LEU A 96 -9.69 6.46 12.47
N ASN A 97 -8.82 5.92 13.33
CA ASN A 97 -8.60 6.42 14.67
C ASN A 97 -7.62 7.59 14.61
N GLU A 98 -7.88 8.67 15.34
CA GLU A 98 -7.02 9.86 15.39
C GLU A 98 -5.57 9.52 15.81
N SER A 99 -5.38 8.47 16.61
CA SER A 99 -4.05 8.02 17.05
C SER A 99 -3.14 7.55 15.91
N CYS A 100 -3.65 7.32 14.69
CA CYS A 100 -2.83 6.89 13.56
C CYS A 100 -2.17 8.03 12.80
N PHE A 101 -2.43 9.29 13.16
CA PHE A 101 -1.86 10.44 12.49
C PHE A 101 -0.62 10.98 13.23
N PRO A 102 0.46 11.37 12.52
CA PRO A 102 0.66 11.13 11.08
C PRO A 102 0.84 9.64 10.79
N ILE A 103 0.38 9.21 9.61
CA ILE A 103 0.54 7.81 9.18
C ILE A 103 2.01 7.60 8.88
N LYS A 104 2.63 6.67 9.62
CA LYS A 104 4.07 6.43 9.53
C LYS A 104 4.54 6.03 8.13
N HIS A 105 3.73 5.27 7.39
CA HIS A 105 4.10 4.78 6.06
C HIS A 105 3.01 5.06 5.01
N ILE A 106 3.36 5.84 3.99
CA ILE A 106 2.51 6.09 2.83
C ILE A 106 3.01 5.26 1.65
N ASN A 107 2.13 4.42 1.10
CA ASN A 107 2.41 3.58 -0.05
C ASN A 107 1.46 3.96 -1.20
N GLN A 108 1.92 4.87 -2.04
CA GLN A 108 1.13 5.45 -3.13
C GLN A 108 1.56 4.93 -4.50
N HIS A 109 0.68 4.95 -5.47
CA HIS A 109 1.06 4.52 -6.83
C HIS A 109 1.90 5.58 -7.54
N TYR A 110 1.47 6.84 -7.49
CA TYR A 110 2.16 7.96 -8.09
C TYR A 110 2.81 8.79 -7.00
N LEU A 111 4.02 9.28 -7.27
CA LEU A 111 4.69 10.23 -6.41
C LEU A 111 4.04 11.62 -6.57
N ASP A 112 2.98 11.86 -5.82
CA ASP A 112 2.22 13.11 -5.83
C ASP A 112 2.09 13.66 -4.40
N ASP A 113 1.63 14.91 -4.27
CA ASP A 113 1.19 15.53 -3.02
C ASP A 113 2.24 15.52 -1.89
N LEU A 114 3.53 15.61 -2.21
CA LEU A 114 4.63 15.53 -1.22
C LEU A 114 4.60 16.63 -0.16
N ASP A 115 4.08 17.80 -0.49
CA ASP A 115 3.93 18.93 0.43
C ASP A 115 2.63 18.86 1.26
N ASP A 116 1.75 17.90 0.97
CA ASP A 116 0.50 17.74 1.71
C ASP A 116 0.79 17.28 3.15
N PRO A 117 0.13 17.85 4.18
CA PRO A 117 0.36 17.47 5.58
C PRO A 117 0.20 15.99 5.88
N PHE A 118 -0.67 15.28 5.15
CA PHE A 118 -0.84 13.84 5.35
C PHE A 118 0.29 12.99 4.78
N VAL A 119 1.08 13.55 3.87
CA VAL A 119 2.18 12.87 3.19
C VAL A 119 3.50 13.29 3.80
N LYS A 120 3.77 14.60 3.90
CA LYS A 120 5.07 15.16 4.31
C LYS A 120 5.54 14.72 5.71
N ASP A 121 4.60 14.43 6.61
CA ASP A 121 4.88 14.05 8.00
C ASP A 121 5.06 12.52 8.15
N ALA A 122 4.99 11.75 7.06
CA ALA A 122 5.24 10.32 7.09
C ALA A 122 6.74 10.00 7.27
N GLU A 123 7.03 8.94 8.03
CA GLU A 123 8.40 8.45 8.21
C GLU A 123 8.89 7.75 6.92
N GLU A 124 8.02 6.96 6.30
CA GLU A 124 8.32 6.12 5.16
C GLU A 124 7.39 6.44 3.98
N LEU A 125 7.99 6.53 2.79
CA LEU A 125 7.29 6.70 1.52
C LEU A 125 7.62 5.55 0.59
N THR A 126 6.59 4.88 0.07
CA THR A 126 6.71 3.92 -1.02
C THR A 126 5.95 4.44 -2.23
N PHE A 127 6.57 4.38 -3.41
CA PHE A 127 5.90 4.70 -4.66
C PHE A 127 6.30 3.77 -5.80
N THR A 128 5.40 3.61 -6.78
CA THR A 128 5.62 2.67 -7.90
C THR A 128 5.76 3.35 -9.26
N ARG A 129 5.31 4.60 -9.38
CA ARG A 129 5.32 5.38 -10.62
C ARG A 129 5.77 6.81 -10.36
N LEU A 130 6.47 7.33 -11.35
CA LEU A 130 6.84 8.73 -11.47
C LEU A 130 6.07 9.36 -12.61
N ALA A 131 5.93 10.69 -12.57
CA ALA A 131 5.49 11.47 -13.72
C ALA A 131 6.38 11.15 -14.94
N LYS A 132 5.84 11.27 -16.16
CA LYS A 132 6.59 10.88 -17.38
C LYS A 132 7.90 11.65 -17.53
N SER A 133 7.91 12.93 -17.16
CA SER A 133 9.04 13.85 -17.23
C SER A 133 9.93 13.86 -15.99
N ALA A 134 9.58 13.11 -14.94
CA ALA A 134 10.31 13.14 -13.68
C ALA A 134 11.63 12.36 -13.77
N ASN A 135 12.72 13.00 -13.34
CA ASN A 135 14.01 12.36 -13.14
C ASN A 135 14.02 11.68 -11.76
N LEU A 136 14.15 10.34 -11.73
CA LEU A 136 14.17 9.56 -10.50
C LEU A 136 15.33 9.99 -9.59
N PHE A 137 16.49 10.23 -10.16
CA PHE A 137 17.72 10.50 -9.42
C PHE A 137 17.66 11.84 -8.69
N GLU A 138 17.22 12.90 -9.38
CA GLU A 138 16.98 14.22 -8.78
C GLU A 138 15.92 14.16 -7.68
N ILE A 139 14.85 13.39 -7.89
CA ILE A 139 13.80 13.24 -6.89
C ILE A 139 14.35 12.56 -5.63
N LEU A 140 15.03 11.44 -5.77
CA LEU A 140 15.54 10.68 -4.63
C LEU A 140 16.50 11.50 -3.75
N GLN A 141 17.29 12.39 -4.35
CA GLN A 141 18.19 13.29 -3.61
C GLN A 141 17.46 14.34 -2.77
N ASN A 142 16.25 14.74 -3.17
CA ASN A 142 15.54 15.87 -2.55
C ASN A 142 14.38 15.44 -1.63
N LEU A 143 14.14 14.13 -1.47
CA LEU A 143 13.01 13.64 -0.68
C LEU A 143 13.25 13.83 0.84
N PRO A 144 12.31 14.45 1.58
CA PRO A 144 12.49 14.74 3.01
C PRO A 144 12.26 13.52 3.91
N PHE A 145 11.84 12.38 3.37
CA PHE A 145 11.46 11.18 4.14
C PHE A 145 12.65 10.46 4.77
N LEU A 146 12.40 9.81 5.91
CA LEU A 146 13.38 8.91 6.55
C LEU A 146 13.54 7.64 5.72
N LYS A 147 12.49 7.09 5.13
CA LYS A 147 12.61 5.89 4.28
C LYS A 147 11.91 6.09 2.95
N VAL A 148 12.56 5.70 1.86
CA VAL A 148 12.04 5.83 0.50
C VAL A 148 12.14 4.49 -0.23
N ASN A 149 11.01 3.89 -0.58
CA ASN A 149 10.99 2.70 -1.41
C ASN A 149 10.44 3.03 -2.80
N PHE A 150 11.21 2.72 -3.84
CA PHE A 150 10.77 2.79 -5.21
C PHE A 150 10.58 1.40 -5.80
N LEU A 151 9.35 1.08 -6.20
CA LEU A 151 8.96 -0.20 -6.76
C LEU A 151 8.67 -0.06 -8.26
N SER A 152 9.64 -0.33 -9.13
CA SER A 152 9.43 -0.27 -10.58
C SER A 152 9.01 -1.61 -11.14
N ARG A 153 7.78 -1.70 -11.68
CA ARG A 153 7.30 -2.90 -12.39
C ARG A 153 7.81 -3.01 -13.83
N TYR A 154 8.36 -1.93 -14.38
CA TYR A 154 8.89 -1.90 -15.73
C TYR A 154 10.40 -1.64 -15.70
N ARG A 155 11.15 -2.24 -16.62
CA ARG A 155 12.55 -1.82 -16.90
C ARG A 155 12.54 -0.45 -17.58
N LYS A 156 12.24 0.58 -16.81
CA LYS A 156 12.31 1.98 -17.29
C LYS A 156 13.71 2.56 -17.12
N TYR A 157 14.51 2.00 -16.22
CA TYR A 157 15.83 2.52 -15.87
C TYR A 157 16.88 1.46 -16.19
N ASP A 158 18.01 1.91 -16.74
CA ASP A 158 19.16 1.04 -16.91
C ASP A 158 19.73 0.66 -15.55
N THR A 159 20.09 -0.62 -15.41
CA THR A 159 20.60 -1.16 -14.15
C THR A 159 21.99 -0.58 -13.85
N GLU A 160 22.81 -0.36 -14.88
CA GLU A 160 24.14 0.24 -14.70
C GLU A 160 24.08 1.72 -14.30
N GLU A 161 23.14 2.49 -14.87
CA GLU A 161 22.87 3.88 -14.44
C GLU A 161 22.45 3.93 -12.97
N LEU A 162 21.55 3.02 -12.54
CA LEU A 162 21.12 2.89 -11.15
C LEU A 162 22.29 2.53 -10.22
N ILE A 163 23.11 1.55 -10.60
CA ILE A 163 24.29 1.15 -9.83
C ILE A 163 25.28 2.30 -9.73
N THR A 164 25.53 3.01 -10.82
CA THR A 164 26.45 4.16 -10.87
C THR A 164 25.94 5.30 -9.99
N PHE A 165 24.65 5.62 -10.04
CA PHE A 165 24.04 6.60 -9.15
C PHE A 165 24.19 6.21 -7.67
N ILE A 166 23.93 4.94 -7.33
CA ILE A 166 24.08 4.41 -5.98
C ILE A 166 25.53 4.53 -5.50
N LYS A 167 26.49 4.11 -6.33
CA LYS A 167 27.92 4.23 -6.01
C LYS A 167 28.33 5.68 -5.80
N ASN A 168 27.91 6.58 -6.68
CA ASN A 168 28.18 8.01 -6.53
C ASN A 168 27.63 8.59 -5.22
N ILE A 169 26.45 8.15 -4.76
CA ILE A 169 25.93 8.58 -3.46
C ILE A 169 26.76 8.02 -2.31
N LEU A 170 27.12 6.74 -2.37
CA LEU A 170 27.87 6.07 -1.31
C LEU A 170 29.33 6.55 -1.20
N GLU A 171 29.96 6.89 -2.34
CA GLU A 171 31.37 7.28 -2.43
C GLU A 171 31.59 8.77 -2.13
N ASN A 172 30.61 9.63 -2.41
CA ASN A 172 30.80 11.06 -2.20
C ASN A 172 30.56 11.50 -0.75
N ASP A 173 30.04 10.65 0.15
CA ASP A 173 29.67 11.02 1.55
C ASP A 173 28.87 12.33 1.66
N ASP A 174 28.34 12.81 0.53
CA ASP A 174 27.62 14.06 0.36
C ASP A 174 26.21 13.79 0.84
N THR A 175 26.12 13.81 2.17
CA THR A 175 25.02 14.39 2.93
C THR A 175 23.86 14.81 2.06
N VAL A 176 22.87 13.92 1.92
CA VAL A 176 21.50 14.37 1.73
C VAL A 176 21.15 15.09 3.03
N VAL A 177 21.49 16.37 3.13
CA VAL A 177 21.15 17.20 4.28
C VAL A 177 19.63 17.30 4.28
N ALA A 178 18.98 16.59 5.19
CA ALA A 178 17.58 16.81 5.44
C ALA A 178 17.38 18.27 5.84
N PRO A 179 16.23 18.91 5.54
CA PRO A 179 15.97 20.32 5.86
C PRO A 179 16.16 20.68 7.35
N ASN A 180 16.25 19.67 8.23
CA ASN A 180 16.43 19.77 9.67
C ASN A 180 17.88 19.51 10.15
N GLY A 181 18.87 19.36 9.25
CA GLY A 181 20.30 19.24 9.62
C GLY A 181 20.71 17.90 10.22
N GLN A 182 19.89 16.85 10.10
CA GLN A 182 20.27 15.49 10.49
C GLN A 182 21.01 14.77 9.36
N PHE A 183 22.12 14.11 9.71
CA PHE A 183 22.83 13.20 8.81
C PHE A 183 21.93 12.02 8.44
N LYS A 184 21.95 11.65 7.17
CA LYS A 184 21.07 10.66 6.55
C LYS A 184 21.92 9.49 6.06
N ALA A 185 21.94 8.35 6.76
CA ALA A 185 22.67 7.17 6.33
C ALA A 185 21.85 6.37 5.30
N MET A 186 22.20 6.45 4.03
CA MET A 186 21.42 5.80 2.97
C MET A 186 21.75 4.30 2.86
N GLN A 187 20.87 3.43 3.36
CA GLN A 187 20.89 1.99 3.11
C GLN A 187 20.09 1.64 1.86
N ILE A 188 20.79 1.37 0.76
CA ILE A 188 20.18 0.98 -0.51
C ILE A 188 20.18 -0.54 -0.64
N SER A 189 19.01 -1.13 -0.86
CA SER A 189 18.84 -2.54 -1.18
C SER A 189 18.08 -2.69 -2.49
N TYR A 190 18.77 -3.26 -3.48
CA TYR A 190 18.18 -3.67 -4.75
C TYR A 190 17.78 -5.14 -4.67
N ARG A 191 16.51 -5.43 -4.95
CA ARG A 191 16.02 -6.81 -5.04
C ARG A 191 15.14 -6.96 -6.26
N THR A 192 15.44 -7.97 -7.06
CA THR A 192 14.54 -8.46 -8.10
C THR A 192 13.54 -9.39 -7.45
N TYR A 193 12.25 -9.12 -7.64
CA TYR A 193 11.20 -10.04 -7.25
C TYR A 193 10.35 -10.37 -8.48
N ILE A 194 9.98 -11.64 -8.59
CA ILE A 194 9.07 -12.09 -9.61
C ILE A 194 7.67 -12.06 -8.98
N GLU A 195 6.85 -11.07 -9.34
CA GLU A 195 5.43 -11.06 -8.96
C GLU A 195 4.68 -11.93 -9.96
N LYS A 196 4.11 -13.06 -9.50
CA LYS A 196 3.11 -13.80 -10.28
C LYS A 196 1.76 -13.09 -10.17
N MET A 197 1.37 -12.40 -11.22
CA MET A 197 0.06 -11.74 -11.32
C MET A 197 -0.92 -12.71 -11.98
N GLY A 198 -1.40 -13.69 -11.22
CA GLY A 198 -2.35 -14.69 -11.70
C GLY A 198 -1.69 -15.91 -12.37
N PRO A 199 -2.50 -16.85 -12.91
CA PRO A 199 -2.03 -18.16 -13.31
C PRO A 199 -1.05 -18.16 -14.50
N GLU A 200 -1.05 -17.10 -15.32
CA GLU A 200 -0.30 -17.06 -16.59
C GLU A 200 0.67 -15.89 -16.75
N SER A 201 0.69 -14.89 -15.85
CA SER A 201 1.63 -13.77 -15.97
C SER A 201 2.71 -13.78 -14.89
N VAL A 202 3.95 -13.76 -15.36
CA VAL A 202 5.16 -13.64 -14.56
C VAL A 202 5.80 -12.31 -14.97
N GLU A 203 5.64 -11.27 -14.16
CA GLU A 203 6.34 -10.00 -14.39
C GLU A 203 7.46 -9.84 -13.35
N ALA A 204 8.64 -9.48 -13.84
CA ALA A 204 9.75 -9.11 -12.98
C ALA A 204 9.52 -7.68 -12.46
N ALA A 205 9.25 -7.55 -11.18
CA ALA A 205 9.22 -6.27 -10.49
C ALA A 205 10.60 -5.99 -9.87
N TYR A 206 11.11 -4.79 -10.11
CA TYR A 206 12.36 -4.30 -9.54
C TYR A 206 12.02 -3.49 -8.30
N VAL A 207 12.58 -3.89 -7.16
CA VAL A 207 12.42 -3.19 -5.90
C VAL A 207 13.73 -2.50 -5.59
N LEU A 208 13.73 -1.18 -5.70
CA LEU A 208 14.77 -0.33 -5.18
C LEU A 208 14.31 0.20 -3.83
N LYS A 209 14.79 -0.40 -2.75
CA LYS A 209 14.54 0.09 -1.40
C LYS A 209 15.68 0.98 -0.98
N ILE A 210 15.40 2.24 -0.72
CA ILE A 210 16.34 3.24 -0.22
C ILE A 210 15.90 3.58 1.21
N GLU A 211 16.49 2.92 2.20
CA GLU A 211 16.35 3.34 3.57
C GLU A 211 17.31 4.50 3.83
N VAL A 212 16.85 5.52 4.56
CA VAL A 212 17.73 6.54 5.09
C VAL A 212 17.67 6.38 6.62
N VAL A 213 18.81 6.13 7.25
CA VAL A 213 18.96 5.72 8.66
C VAL A 213 19.60 6.84 9.44
#